data_AF-A0A8S2IAI3-F1
#
_entry.id   AF-A0A8S2IAI3-F1
#
_cell.length_a   1.000
_cell.length_b   1.000
_cell.length_c   1.000
_cell.angle_alpha   90.00
_cell.angle_beta   90.00
_cell.angle_gamma   90.00
#
_symmetry.space_group_name_H-M   'P 1'
#
loop_
_entity.id
_entity.type
_entity.pdbx_description
1 polymer ?
#
loop_
_entity_poly.entity_id
_entity_poly.type
_entity_poly.pdbx_seq_one_letter_code
_entity_poly.pdbx_strand_id
1 'polypeptide(L)' 'CIPVANAGDFGGYYCPCHGSHYDASGRVRKGPAPLNLEVPEYKFKDENTIVIG' A
#
# COMPACT_ATOMS: atom_id res chain seq x y z
N CYS A 1 -5.60 -8.77 6.47
CA CYS A 1 -4.65 -8.16 7.41
C CYS A 1 -4.35 -6.73 6.99
N ILE A 2 -3.95 -5.84 7.90
CA ILE A 2 -3.60 -4.44 7.60
C ILE A 2 -2.07 -4.30 7.65
N PRO A 3 -1.40 -3.87 6.55
CA PRO A 3 0.02 -3.59 6.57
C PRO A 3 0.39 -2.42 7.49
N VAL A 4 1.48 -2.55 8.22
CA VAL A 4 2.08 -1.50 9.06
C VAL A 4 2.90 -0.57 8.17
N ALA A 5 2.66 0.74 8.23
CA ALA A 5 3.38 1.74 7.45
C ALA A 5 4.80 2.01 8.01
N ASN A 6 5.70 2.50 7.15
CA ASN A 6 7.11 2.77 7.44
C ASN A 6 7.87 1.56 8.00
N ALA A 7 7.51 0.37 7.53
CA ALA A 7 8.06 -0.89 7.98
C ALA A 7 8.44 -1.80 6.81
N GLY A 8 9.31 -2.78 7.09
CA GLY A 8 9.83 -3.72 6.12
C GLY A 8 10.96 -3.15 5.25
N ASP A 9 11.63 -4.05 4.53
CA ASP A 9 12.88 -3.83 3.81
C ASP A 9 12.85 -2.77 2.69
N PHE A 10 11.67 -2.32 2.25
CA PHE A 10 11.50 -1.46 1.07
C PHE A 10 10.94 -0.05 1.39
N GLY A 11 10.96 0.34 2.66
CA GLY A 11 10.57 1.69 3.09
C GLY A 11 9.10 2.04 2.83
N GLY A 12 8.24 1.03 2.70
CA GLY A 12 6.80 1.19 2.49
C GLY A 12 6.03 0.55 3.63
N TYR A 13 5.53 -0.65 3.38
CA TYR A 13 4.60 -1.33 4.29
C TYR A 13 5.00 -2.77 4.56
N TYR A 14 4.68 -3.25 5.76
CA TYR A 14 4.91 -4.63 6.17
C TYR A 14 3.64 -5.29 6.69
N CYS A 15 3.25 -6.43 6.12
CA CYS A 15 2.11 -7.21 6.60
C CYS A 15 2.58 -8.27 7.61
N PRO A 16 2.29 -8.13 8.92
CA PRO A 16 2.82 -9.01 9.96
C PRO A 16 2.22 -10.42 9.95
N CYS A 17 1.11 -10.63 9.22
CA CYS A 17 0.45 -11.94 9.18
C CYS A 17 1.28 -13.02 8.49
N HIS A 18 1.92 -12.68 7.37
CA HIS A 18 2.66 -13.66 6.55
C HIS A 18 3.99 -13.10 6.02
N GLY A 19 4.40 -11.91 6.48
CA GLY A 19 5.68 -11.33 6.12
C GLY A 19 5.75 -10.74 4.70
N SER A 20 4.65 -10.20 4.18
CA SER A 20 4.68 -9.49 2.88
C SER A 20 5.26 -8.08 3.05
N HIS A 21 6.16 -7.68 2.16
CA HIS A 21 6.75 -6.35 2.12
C HIS A 21 6.30 -5.61 0.86
N TYR A 22 5.96 -4.35 1.06
CA TYR A 22 5.56 -3.43 0.01
C TYR A 22 6.49 -2.21 0.00
N ASP A 23 6.75 -1.66 -1.17
CA ASP A 23 7.43 -0.37 -1.28
C ASP A 23 6.48 0.81 -1.02
N ALA A 24 7.00 2.04 -1.03
CA ALA A 24 6.22 3.25 -0.77
C ALA A 24 5.08 3.50 -1.78
N SER A 25 5.12 2.88 -2.97
CA SER A 25 4.04 2.93 -3.96
C SER A 25 2.99 1.83 -3.75
N GLY A 26 3.08 1.05 -2.67
CA GLY A 26 2.16 -0.05 -2.37
C GLY A 26 2.39 -1.30 -3.22
N ARG A 27 3.53 -1.41 -3.92
CA ARG A 27 3.82 -2.59 -4.75
C ARG A 27 4.44 -3.70 -3.93
N VAL A 28 4.00 -4.93 -4.12
CA VAL A 28 4.60 -6.08 -3.43
C VAL A 28 6.01 -6.34 -3.96
N ARG A 29 6.97 -6.47 -3.04
CA ARG A 29 8.40 -6.71 -3.37
C ARG A 29 8.91 -8.04 -2.82
N LYS A 30 8.27 -8.57 -1.77
CA LYS A 30 8.68 -9.79 -1.08
C LYS A 30 7.50 -10.39 -0.30
N GLY A 31 7.51 -11.71 -0.13
CA GLY A 31 6.51 -12.45 0.64
C GLY A 31 5.36 -13.01 -0.22
N PRO A 32 4.34 -13.61 0.41
CA PRO A 32 3.35 -14.42 -0.29
C PRO A 32 2.21 -13.63 -0.97
N ALA A 33 2.17 -12.30 -0.82
CA ALA A 33 1.12 -11.51 -1.46
C ALA A 33 1.30 -11.55 -2.99
N PRO A 34 0.27 -11.95 -3.76
CA PRO A 34 0.40 -12.15 -5.21
C PRO A 34 0.30 -10.85 -6.01
N LEU A 35 -0.27 -9.79 -5.40
CA LEU A 35 -0.61 -8.54 -6.07
C LEU A 35 -0.16 -7.34 -5.23
N ASN A 36 -0.07 -6.19 -5.91
CA ASN A 36 0.11 -4.89 -5.27
C ASN A 36 -1.13 -4.49 -4.46
N LEU A 37 -0.99 -3.52 -3.57
CA LEU A 37 -2.16 -2.91 -2.91
C LEU A 37 -3.07 -2.29 -3.96
N GLU A 38 -4.37 -2.48 -3.79
CA GLU A 38 -5.38 -1.93 -4.68
C GLU A 38 -5.37 -0.40 -4.62
N VAL A 39 -5.50 0.22 -5.79
CA VAL A 39 -5.68 1.67 -5.92
C VAL A 39 -7.18 1.90 -6.15
N PRO A 40 -7.90 2.53 -5.20
CA PRO A 40 -9.32 2.79 -5.39
C PRO A 40 -9.55 3.83 -6.48
N GLU A 41 -10.77 3.91 -7.01
CA GLU A 41 -11.16 5.03 -7.88
C GLU A 41 -11.18 6.34 -7.07
N TYR A 42 -10.63 7.41 -7.65
CA TYR A 42 -10.61 8.73 -7.03
C TYR A 42 -10.62 9.84 -8.08
N LYS A 43 -11.00 11.04 -7.64
CA LYS A 43 -10.90 12.27 -8.42
C LYS A 43 -10.52 13.45 -7.53
N PHE A 44 -9.79 14.39 -8.10
CA PHE A 44 -9.55 15.69 -7.48
C PHE A 44 -10.81 16.55 -7.63
N LYS A 45 -11.36 17.03 -6.52
CA LYS A 45 -12.47 17.99 -6.52
C LYS A 45 -11.95 19.41 -6.71
N ASP A 46 -10.83 19.72 -6.06
CA ASP A 46 -10.07 20.95 -6.12
C ASP A 46 -8.61 20.67 -5.68
N GLU A 47 -7.75 21.69 -5.62
CA GLU A 47 -6.32 21.54 -5.32
C GLU A 47 -6.02 20.89 -3.95
N ASN A 48 -6.95 20.98 -2.99
CA ASN A 48 -6.75 20.53 -1.62
C ASN A 48 -7.67 19.37 -1.22
N THR A 49 -8.56 18.91 -2.12
CA THR A 49 -9.59 17.93 -1.80
C THR A 49 -9.64 16.80 -2.83
N ILE A 50 -9.49 15.57 -2.34
CA ILE A 50 -9.68 14.34 -3.10
C ILE A 50 -10.96 13.65 -2.64
N VAL A 51 -11.76 13.17 -3.58
CA VAL A 51 -12.91 12.30 -3.31
C VAL A 51 -12.55 10.88 -3.76
N ILE A 52 -12.73 9.92 -2.86
CA ILE A 52 -12.51 8.49 -3.10
C ILE A 52 -13.89 7.84 -3.23
N GLY A 53 -14.11 7.11 -4.34
CA GLY A 53 -15.40 6.51 -4.71
C GLY A 53 -16.25 7.33 -5.68
#